data_AF-A0A7G7LE12-F1
#
_entry.id   AF-A0A7G7LE12-F1
#
_cell.length_a   1.000
_cell.length_b   1.000
_cell.length_c   1.000
_cell.angle_alpha   90.00
_cell.angle_beta   90.00
_cell.angle_gamma   90.00
#
_symmetry.space_group_name_H-M   'P 1'
#
loop_
_entity.id
_entity.type
_entity.pdbx_description
1 polymer ?
#
loop_
_entity_poly.entity_id
_entity_poly.type
_entity_poly.pdbx_seq_one_letter_code
_entity_poly.pdbx_strand_id
1 'polypeptide(L)'
;MEAVPRARPGRVRHGGGEEAGAGRPAGPGPGRLGGRGLGVPRPRPPGRLTAAVPGPRPSSPGAVVLWAARRAAGHDAPPPAWRGDDGALRAAVAHHRAWLLLAAHGPDVPGVPGALLAEAWARRDRARRAQLQTDADLTVAGAALDAAGVRWACLKGPVLTAVHARAGADRAALDLDLLVAPDRLAAALDAFEGAGGAMLTRNFALLRRELPGEVAVRGRFGTVLDLHWTLVNRAGRRRRTTVSTTDLLDRASPVQLAGRPVPALQPDDALVHVCLHAALAGATRVSWLLDVTLSVQDRPVDWSRVVGTARAWGVPAPVGLVLARAATLLAAPVPRSVLRRLAAPDWRLAERWAGPRVLHSTADLGSWPARLAVGSAEHATVPGLLTARAARLVAGRPAAFVQGASAPGSALHPAGDHADLTAFLQTVAQEAA
;
A
#
# COMPACT_ATOMS: atom_id res chain seq x y z
N MET A 1 -53.36 -11.73 10.41
CA MET A 1 -53.21 -12.81 9.40
C MET A 1 -51.72 -13.03 9.17
N GLU A 2 -50.96 -13.71 10.02
CA GLU A 2 -51.23 -14.89 10.89
C GLU A 2 -51.51 -16.17 10.08
N ALA A 3 -51.07 -17.36 10.51
CA ALA A 3 -50.68 -17.74 11.88
C ALA A 3 -49.42 -18.63 12.02
N VAL A 4 -48.90 -18.68 13.26
CA VAL A 4 -47.90 -19.62 13.82
C VAL A 4 -48.47 -20.10 15.16
N PRO A 5 -48.57 -21.41 15.47
CA PRO A 5 -47.72 -22.07 16.49
C PRO A 5 -47.66 -23.64 16.30
N ARG A 6 -47.27 -24.59 17.20
CA ARG A 6 -46.60 -24.71 18.54
C ARG A 6 -45.50 -25.80 18.37
N ALA A 7 -44.25 -25.63 18.79
CA ALA A 7 -43.66 -25.78 20.15
C ALA A 7 -43.59 -27.23 20.75
N ARG A 8 -42.34 -27.69 21.00
CA ARG A 8 -41.73 -28.52 22.10
C ARG A 8 -42.64 -29.25 23.13
N PRO A 9 -42.22 -30.37 23.82
CA PRO A 9 -40.88 -30.57 24.43
C PRO A 9 -40.34 -32.02 24.74
N GLY A 10 -39.09 -32.11 25.26
CA GLY A 10 -38.82 -32.86 26.52
C GLY A 10 -37.78 -34.01 26.60
N ARG A 11 -37.14 -34.13 27.78
CA ARG A 11 -36.24 -35.21 28.32
C ARG A 11 -34.84 -35.34 27.66
N VAL A 12 -33.68 -35.41 28.34
CA VAL A 12 -33.20 -35.50 29.77
C VAL A 12 -33.17 -36.89 30.43
N ARG A 13 -32.02 -37.20 31.10
CA ARG A 13 -31.60 -38.37 31.93
C ARG A 13 -30.73 -39.44 31.21
N HIS A 14 -29.79 -40.17 31.86
CA HIS A 14 -28.87 -39.89 32.99
C HIS A 14 -27.89 -41.09 33.19
N GLY A 15 -26.70 -40.86 33.78
CA GLY A 15 -25.82 -41.90 34.35
C GLY A 15 -24.72 -42.44 33.41
N GLY A 16 -23.64 -43.06 33.91
CA GLY A 16 -23.23 -43.28 35.31
C GLY A 16 -22.16 -44.39 35.44
N GLY A 17 -21.29 -44.35 36.45
CA GLY A 17 -20.12 -45.24 36.61
C GLY A 17 -18.89 -44.74 35.86
N GLU A 18 -17.72 -44.41 36.44
CA GLU A 18 -17.20 -44.58 37.81
C GLU A 18 -16.91 -46.02 38.25
N GLU A 19 -15.62 -46.35 38.35
CA GLU A 19 -15.06 -47.41 39.21
C GLU A 19 -13.63 -47.02 39.61
N ALA A 20 -13.12 -47.53 40.74
CA ALA A 20 -11.93 -46.99 41.42
C ALA A 20 -10.98 -48.07 41.97
N GLY A 21 -9.72 -47.71 42.24
CA GLY A 21 -8.71 -48.60 42.84
C GLY A 21 -7.72 -47.90 43.76
N ALA A 22 -7.69 -48.31 45.03
CA ALA A 22 -6.67 -47.95 46.03
C ALA A 22 -5.63 -49.10 46.19
N GLY A 23 -4.47 -48.96 46.85
CA GLY A 23 -3.77 -47.80 47.40
C GLY A 23 -2.88 -48.15 48.63
N ARG A 24 -1.69 -47.50 48.77
CA ARG A 24 -0.82 -47.35 50.00
C ARG A 24 -0.33 -48.63 50.75
N PRO A 25 0.63 -48.58 51.72
CA PRO A 25 1.45 -47.47 52.27
C PRO A 25 3.00 -47.72 52.31
N ALA A 26 3.71 -46.84 53.06
CA ALA A 26 5.15 -46.58 53.14
C ALA A 26 6.08 -47.58 53.89
N GLY A 27 7.42 -47.33 53.79
CA GLY A 27 8.50 -47.85 54.65
C GLY A 27 9.75 -46.92 54.64
N PRO A 28 10.69 -46.96 55.62
CA PRO A 28 11.53 -45.78 55.96
C PRO A 28 13.07 -45.92 55.96
N GLY A 29 13.76 -44.82 55.58
CA GLY A 29 15.15 -44.49 55.96
C GLY A 29 16.29 -45.28 55.30
N PRO A 30 17.57 -45.01 55.63
CA PRO A 30 18.13 -43.89 56.41
C PRO A 30 18.83 -42.84 55.51
N GLY A 31 19.54 -41.85 56.10
CA GLY A 31 20.38 -40.92 55.34
C GLY A 31 21.71 -40.60 56.04
N ARG A 32 22.70 -40.07 55.31
CA ARG A 32 23.90 -39.41 55.88
C ARG A 32 24.67 -38.54 54.87
N LEU A 33 25.29 -37.49 55.41
CA LEU A 33 26.53 -36.82 55.02
C LEU A 33 26.66 -36.14 53.63
N GLY A 34 26.66 -34.81 53.71
CA GLY A 34 27.01 -33.86 52.67
C GLY A 34 28.34 -34.07 51.92
N GLY A 35 28.34 -33.64 50.66
CA GLY A 35 29.52 -33.37 49.85
C GLY A 35 29.42 -31.98 49.23
N ARG A 36 30.43 -31.12 49.45
CA ARG A 36 30.50 -29.78 48.84
C ARG A 36 30.99 -29.88 47.38
N GLY A 37 30.09 -30.20 46.46
CA GLY A 37 30.37 -30.12 45.03
C GLY A 37 30.41 -28.66 44.53
N LEU A 38 31.55 -28.19 44.05
CA LEU A 38 31.67 -26.90 43.36
C LEU A 38 31.02 -26.99 41.97
N GLY A 39 29.72 -26.67 41.91
CA GLY A 39 28.94 -26.70 40.67
C GLY A 39 29.38 -25.63 39.67
N VAL A 40 30.14 -26.03 38.66
CA VAL A 40 30.49 -25.18 37.51
C VAL A 40 29.20 -24.64 36.85
N PRO A 41 29.06 -23.31 36.65
CA PRO A 41 27.86 -22.76 36.03
C PRO A 41 27.67 -23.28 34.61
N ARG A 42 26.61 -24.07 34.38
CA ARG A 42 26.19 -24.42 33.01
C ARG A 42 25.84 -23.13 32.27
N PRO A 43 26.41 -22.86 31.08
CA PRO A 43 26.09 -21.65 30.34
C PRO A 43 24.60 -21.66 29.98
N ARG A 44 23.90 -20.56 30.32
CA ARG A 44 22.52 -20.36 29.85
C ARG A 44 22.51 -20.38 28.33
N PRO A 45 21.53 -21.05 27.67
CA PRO A 45 21.41 -20.94 26.22
C PRO A 45 21.24 -19.46 25.85
N PRO A 46 21.88 -18.97 24.78
CA PRO A 46 21.82 -17.56 24.41
C PRO A 46 20.36 -17.18 24.15
N GLY A 47 19.80 -16.34 25.03
CA GLY A 47 18.46 -15.81 24.88
C GLY A 47 18.33 -15.16 23.51
N ARG A 48 17.23 -15.43 22.80
CA ARG A 48 17.02 -14.91 21.44
C ARG A 48 17.03 -13.38 21.48
N LEU A 49 18.16 -12.79 21.15
CA LEU A 49 18.29 -11.39 20.80
C LEU A 49 17.51 -11.14 19.50
N THR A 50 16.19 -11.02 19.62
CA THR A 50 15.40 -10.19 18.71
C THR A 50 15.91 -8.77 18.89
N ALA A 51 17.00 -8.44 18.18
CA ALA A 51 17.56 -7.10 18.16
C ALA A 51 16.45 -6.14 17.71
N ALA A 52 15.87 -5.44 18.69
CA ALA A 52 14.87 -4.43 18.43
C ALA A 52 15.53 -3.38 17.54
N VAL A 53 14.96 -3.18 16.35
CA VAL A 53 15.32 -2.06 15.49
C VAL A 53 15.27 -0.80 16.33
N PRO A 54 16.34 0.01 16.42
CA PRO A 54 16.29 1.27 17.13
C PRO A 54 15.15 2.12 16.56
N GLY A 55 14.16 2.43 17.41
CA GLY A 55 13.12 3.39 17.06
C GLY A 55 13.74 4.77 16.77
N PRO A 56 13.01 5.65 16.07
CA PRO A 56 13.42 7.05 16.00
C PRO A 56 13.58 7.61 17.42
N ARG A 57 14.54 8.54 17.62
CA ARG A 57 14.69 9.25 18.90
C ARG A 57 13.32 9.82 19.33
N PRO A 58 12.96 9.80 20.63
CA PRO A 58 11.58 10.03 21.11
C PRO A 58 11.00 11.45 20.89
N SER A 59 11.73 12.33 20.20
CA SER A 59 11.30 13.67 19.78
C SER A 59 11.70 13.98 18.33
N SER A 60 11.77 12.99 17.42
CA SER A 60 12.03 13.22 15.99
C SER A 60 10.72 13.34 15.16
N PRO A 61 10.72 14.05 14.02
CA PRO A 61 9.55 14.16 13.15
C PRO A 61 8.99 12.79 12.72
N GLY A 62 9.88 11.85 12.40
CA GLY A 62 9.54 10.48 12.05
C GLY A 62 8.92 9.68 13.22
N ALA A 63 9.20 10.04 14.47
CA ALA A 63 8.55 9.44 15.64
C ALA A 63 7.08 9.86 15.73
N VAL A 64 6.79 11.16 15.58
CA VAL A 64 5.41 11.69 15.60
C VAL A 64 4.58 11.10 14.47
N VAL A 65 5.11 11.08 13.23
CA VAL A 65 4.41 10.51 12.07
C VAL A 65 4.21 8.99 12.21
N LEU A 66 5.21 8.25 12.71
CA LEU A 66 5.08 6.81 12.94
C LEU A 66 4.03 6.50 14.00
N TRP A 67 4.03 7.26 15.11
CA TRP A 67 3.07 7.06 16.19
C TRP A 67 1.63 7.34 15.73
N ALA A 68 1.39 8.46 15.04
CA ALA A 68 0.05 8.79 14.53
C ALA A 68 -0.45 7.75 13.51
N ALA A 69 0.42 7.21 12.66
CA ALA A 69 0.07 6.13 11.73
C ALA A 69 -0.19 4.79 12.45
N ARG A 70 0.55 4.48 13.52
CA ARG A 70 0.27 3.31 14.38
C ARG A 70 -1.06 3.44 15.11
N ARG A 71 -1.38 4.64 15.61
CA ARG A 71 -2.65 4.94 16.27
C ARG A 71 -3.84 4.73 15.34
N ALA A 72 -3.72 5.17 14.07
CA ALA A 72 -4.69 4.91 13.00
C ALA A 72 -4.77 3.43 12.57
N ALA A 73 -3.68 2.65 12.74
CA ALA A 73 -3.66 1.19 12.54
C ALA A 73 -4.12 0.38 13.76
N GLY A 74 -4.79 1.02 14.73
CA GLY A 74 -5.37 0.38 15.90
C GLY A 74 -4.38 0.07 17.04
N HIS A 75 -3.12 0.49 16.94
CA HIS A 75 -2.15 0.30 18.03
C HIS A 75 -2.29 1.40 19.09
N ASP A 76 -2.58 0.99 20.32
CA ASP A 76 -2.50 1.87 21.48
C ASP A 76 -1.08 1.90 22.06
N ALA A 77 -0.57 3.10 22.29
CA ALA A 77 0.77 3.38 22.80
C ALA A 77 0.84 4.86 23.22
N PRO A 78 1.59 5.21 24.28
CA PRO A 78 1.70 6.60 24.72
C PRO A 78 2.31 7.50 23.63
N PRO A 79 1.82 8.74 23.46
CA PRO A 79 2.33 9.68 22.46
C PRO A 79 3.77 10.10 22.76
N PRO A 80 4.61 10.35 21.73
CA PRO A 80 5.91 10.97 21.91
C PRO A 80 5.76 12.45 22.33
N ALA A 81 6.79 13.02 22.96
CA ALA A 81 6.83 14.45 23.25
C ALA A 81 7.57 15.20 22.13
N TRP A 82 6.91 16.16 21.49
CA TRP A 82 7.52 17.02 20.48
C TRP A 82 8.33 18.15 21.13
N ARG A 83 9.61 18.27 20.74
CA ARG A 83 10.58 19.25 21.25
C ARG A 83 11.66 19.59 20.20
N GLY A 84 11.33 19.49 18.91
CA GLY A 84 12.26 19.67 17.80
C GLY A 84 11.96 20.92 16.95
N ASP A 85 12.63 21.03 15.79
CA ASP A 85 12.34 22.08 14.81
C ASP A 85 11.01 21.83 14.07
N ASP A 86 10.08 22.77 14.21
CA ASP A 86 8.75 22.71 13.60
C ASP A 86 8.79 22.71 12.07
N GLY A 87 9.85 23.29 11.46
CA GLY A 87 10.12 23.17 10.03
C GLY A 87 10.33 21.73 9.61
N ALA A 88 11.15 20.98 10.34
CA ALA A 88 11.39 19.55 10.14
C ALA A 88 10.14 18.70 10.41
N LEU A 89 9.28 19.04 11.39
CA LEU A 89 7.99 18.37 11.57
C LEU A 89 7.07 18.59 10.37
N ARG A 90 6.89 19.85 9.94
CA ARG A 90 6.10 20.22 8.76
C ARG A 90 6.62 19.52 7.49
N ALA A 91 7.93 19.43 7.31
CA ALA A 91 8.57 18.75 6.19
C ALA A 91 8.32 17.23 6.20
N ALA A 92 8.44 16.56 7.36
CA ALA A 92 8.18 15.11 7.46
C ALA A 92 6.70 14.77 7.26
N VAL A 93 5.80 15.57 7.84
CA VAL A 93 4.34 15.42 7.68
C VAL A 93 3.93 15.63 6.22
N ALA A 94 4.55 16.58 5.52
CA ALA A 94 4.36 16.76 4.08
C ALA A 94 4.94 15.59 3.26
N HIS A 95 6.20 15.18 3.48
CA HIS A 95 6.83 14.10 2.72
C HIS A 95 6.04 12.79 2.84
N HIS A 96 5.74 12.37 4.07
CA HIS A 96 5.01 11.12 4.34
C HIS A 96 3.49 11.20 4.07
N ARG A 97 2.97 12.33 3.55
CA ARG A 97 1.53 12.62 3.35
C ARG A 97 0.68 12.46 4.63
N ALA A 98 1.24 12.73 5.80
CA ALA A 98 0.65 12.46 7.11
C ALA A 98 -0.24 13.59 7.68
N TRP A 99 -0.60 14.60 6.88
CA TRP A 99 -1.38 15.76 7.35
C TRP A 99 -2.71 15.40 8.01
N LEU A 100 -3.42 14.40 7.48
CA LEU A 100 -4.70 13.94 8.05
C LEU A 100 -4.49 13.17 9.37
N LEU A 101 -3.38 12.44 9.50
CA LEU A 101 -2.99 11.77 10.75
C LEU A 101 -2.62 12.80 11.84
N LEU A 102 -1.91 13.88 11.47
CA LEU A 102 -1.65 15.00 12.37
C LEU A 102 -2.94 15.74 12.76
N ALA A 103 -3.89 15.88 11.83
CA ALA A 103 -5.19 16.49 12.10
C ALA A 103 -6.10 15.64 13.02
N ALA A 104 -5.85 14.33 13.09
CA ALA A 104 -6.61 13.38 13.92
C ALA A 104 -5.96 13.10 15.29
N HIS A 105 -4.64 12.97 15.35
CA HIS A 105 -3.89 12.53 16.54
C HIS A 105 -2.82 13.53 17.01
N GLY A 106 -2.54 14.59 16.26
CA GLY A 106 -1.61 15.64 16.67
C GLY A 106 -1.95 16.34 18.00
N PRO A 107 -3.23 16.56 18.37
CA PRO A 107 -3.60 17.12 19.67
C PRO A 107 -3.18 16.25 20.86
N ASP A 108 -3.03 14.94 20.67
CA ASP A 108 -2.58 14.00 21.71
C ASP A 108 -1.07 14.08 21.96
N VAL A 109 -0.29 14.74 21.08
CA VAL A 109 1.17 14.76 21.08
C VAL A 109 1.68 16.03 21.78
N PRO A 110 2.20 15.95 23.03
CA PRO A 110 2.56 17.15 23.78
C PRO A 110 3.66 17.95 23.09
N GLY A 111 3.43 19.26 22.95
CA GLY A 111 4.38 20.20 22.35
C GLY A 111 4.20 20.45 20.84
N VAL A 112 3.31 19.75 20.13
CA VAL A 112 3.02 20.07 18.73
C VAL A 112 2.41 21.49 18.61
N PRO A 113 2.95 22.38 17.75
CA PRO A 113 2.46 23.74 17.64
C PRO A 113 1.00 23.83 17.18
N GLY A 114 0.22 24.69 17.84
CA GLY A 114 -1.16 24.99 17.44
C GLY A 114 -1.29 25.48 16.00
N ALA A 115 -0.27 26.17 15.47
CA ALA A 115 -0.21 26.57 14.06
C ALA A 115 -0.15 25.37 13.09
N LEU A 116 0.57 24.30 13.44
CA LEU A 116 0.62 23.07 12.63
C LEU A 116 -0.66 22.24 12.77
N LEU A 117 -1.31 22.26 13.94
CA LEU A 117 -2.63 21.63 14.13
C LEU A 117 -3.72 22.34 13.30
N ALA A 118 -3.79 23.67 13.36
CA ALA A 118 -4.69 24.47 12.52
C ALA A 118 -4.42 24.25 11.02
N GLU A 119 -3.14 24.19 10.62
CA GLU A 119 -2.74 23.88 9.25
C GLU A 119 -3.18 22.46 8.80
N ALA A 120 -3.18 21.49 9.73
CA ALA A 120 -3.60 20.12 9.51
C ALA A 120 -5.12 19.98 9.41
N TRP A 121 -5.89 20.61 10.31
CA TRP A 121 -7.35 20.65 10.25
C TRP A 121 -7.84 21.30 8.95
N ALA A 122 -7.27 22.46 8.57
CA ALA A 122 -7.60 23.11 7.30
C ALA A 122 -7.28 22.26 6.05
N ARG A 123 -6.34 21.29 6.16
CA ARG A 123 -6.11 20.27 5.11
C ARG A 123 -7.11 19.12 5.17
N ARG A 124 -7.50 18.65 6.36
CA ARG A 124 -8.55 17.62 6.57
C ARG A 124 -9.87 18.09 5.96
N ASP A 125 -10.24 19.34 6.17
CA ASP A 125 -11.48 19.92 5.62
C ASP A 125 -11.44 20.08 4.10
N ARG A 126 -10.28 20.48 3.53
CA ARG A 126 -10.07 20.48 2.08
C ARG A 126 -10.13 19.08 1.49
N ALA A 127 -9.52 18.09 2.13
CA ALA A 127 -9.57 16.69 1.69
C ALA A 127 -11.00 16.12 1.74
N ARG A 128 -11.77 16.42 2.78
CA ARG A 128 -13.19 16.02 2.91
C ARG A 128 -14.06 16.63 1.81
N ARG A 129 -13.88 17.92 1.47
CA ARG A 129 -14.56 18.54 0.33
C ARG A 129 -14.12 17.94 -1.02
N ALA A 130 -12.83 17.67 -1.20
CA ALA A 130 -12.31 17.01 -2.41
C ALA A 130 -12.84 15.57 -2.57
N GLN A 131 -13.04 14.83 -1.48
CA GLN A 131 -13.63 13.48 -1.54
C GLN A 131 -15.06 13.50 -2.10
N LEU A 132 -15.88 14.50 -1.75
CA LEU A 132 -17.23 14.64 -2.31
C LEU A 132 -17.20 14.91 -3.83
N GLN A 133 -16.21 15.67 -4.32
CA GLN A 133 -16.00 15.88 -5.76
C GLN A 133 -15.51 14.59 -6.44
N THR A 134 -14.59 13.87 -5.78
CA THR A 134 -14.05 12.57 -6.22
C THR A 134 -15.15 11.52 -6.35
N ASP A 135 -16.06 11.45 -5.38
CA ASP A 135 -17.19 10.51 -5.35
C ASP A 135 -18.24 10.84 -6.43
N ALA A 136 -18.46 12.13 -6.72
CA ALA A 136 -19.32 12.58 -7.81
C ALA A 136 -18.71 12.32 -9.19
N ASP A 137 -17.40 12.58 -9.36
CA ASP A 137 -16.68 12.29 -10.61
C ASP A 137 -16.56 10.77 -10.86
N LEU A 138 -16.34 9.95 -9.82
CA LEU A 138 -16.41 8.48 -9.92
C LEU A 138 -17.79 8.01 -10.39
N THR A 139 -18.85 8.63 -9.88
CA THR A 139 -20.24 8.31 -10.24
C THR A 139 -20.54 8.62 -11.71
N VAL A 140 -20.06 9.76 -12.22
CA VAL A 140 -20.20 10.18 -13.63
C VAL A 140 -19.32 9.33 -14.54
N ALA A 141 -18.03 9.17 -14.21
CA ALA A 141 -17.07 8.41 -14.99
C ALA A 141 -17.49 6.94 -15.14
N GLY A 142 -17.94 6.31 -14.05
CA GLY A 142 -18.45 4.94 -14.08
C GLY A 142 -19.66 4.79 -14.99
N ALA A 143 -20.66 5.67 -14.84
CA ALA A 143 -21.86 5.63 -15.69
C ALA A 143 -21.57 5.86 -17.18
N ALA A 144 -20.55 6.67 -17.51
CA ALA A 144 -20.11 6.88 -18.89
C ALA A 144 -19.45 5.63 -19.49
N LEU A 145 -18.60 4.94 -18.72
CA LEU A 145 -17.96 3.68 -19.13
C LEU A 145 -19.00 2.55 -19.27
N ASP A 146 -19.92 2.45 -18.31
CA ASP A 146 -21.05 1.51 -18.33
C ASP A 146 -21.89 1.70 -19.61
N ALA A 147 -22.25 2.95 -19.94
CA ALA A 147 -23.02 3.30 -21.14
C ALA A 147 -22.25 3.07 -22.47
N ALA A 148 -20.93 3.23 -22.47
CA ALA A 148 -20.06 2.96 -23.62
C ALA A 148 -19.69 1.46 -23.79
N GLY A 149 -20.21 0.58 -22.93
CA GLY A 149 -19.86 -0.84 -22.94
C GLY A 149 -18.37 -1.10 -22.67
N VAL A 150 -17.70 -0.19 -21.95
CA VAL A 150 -16.28 -0.32 -21.59
C VAL A 150 -16.19 -1.00 -20.23
N ARG A 151 -15.60 -2.19 -20.17
CA ARG A 151 -15.34 -2.89 -18.90
C ARG A 151 -14.24 -2.16 -18.13
N TRP A 152 -14.49 -1.87 -16.86
CA TRP A 152 -13.63 -1.02 -16.04
C TRP A 152 -13.52 -1.50 -14.58
N ALA A 153 -12.52 -1.00 -13.86
CA ALA A 153 -12.38 -1.19 -12.42
C ALA A 153 -11.69 -0.01 -11.73
N CYS A 154 -12.17 0.40 -10.56
CA CYS A 154 -11.49 1.36 -9.69
C CYS A 154 -10.32 0.68 -8.94
N LEU A 155 -9.14 1.31 -8.93
CA LEU A 155 -7.90 0.68 -8.42
C LEU A 155 -7.57 1.04 -6.96
N LYS A 156 -7.33 2.32 -6.65
CA LYS A 156 -6.73 2.73 -5.36
C LYS A 156 -7.51 3.85 -4.67
N GLY A 157 -7.54 5.07 -5.23
CA GLY A 157 -8.01 6.29 -4.56
C GLY A 157 -9.24 6.11 -3.64
N PRO A 158 -10.45 5.92 -4.20
CA PRO A 158 -11.68 5.67 -3.43
C PRO A 158 -11.68 4.35 -2.64
N VAL A 159 -11.15 3.26 -3.22
CA VAL A 159 -11.10 1.92 -2.59
C VAL A 159 -10.37 1.96 -1.25
N LEU A 160 -9.20 2.60 -1.21
CA LEU A 160 -8.38 2.76 -0.02
C LEU A 160 -8.97 3.79 0.96
N THR A 161 -9.68 4.82 0.48
CA THR A 161 -10.42 5.72 1.38
C THR A 161 -11.52 4.97 2.11
N ALA A 162 -12.23 4.04 1.45
CA ALA A 162 -13.24 3.20 2.10
C ALA A 162 -12.63 2.20 3.11
N VAL A 163 -11.44 1.65 2.82
CA VAL A 163 -10.65 0.84 3.79
C VAL A 163 -10.29 1.67 5.03
N HIS A 164 -9.75 2.88 4.84
CA HIS A 164 -9.40 3.77 5.95
C HIS A 164 -10.61 4.17 6.79
N ALA A 165 -11.75 4.48 6.14
CA ALA A 165 -12.99 4.83 6.82
C ALA A 165 -13.52 3.71 7.72
N ARG A 166 -13.42 2.44 7.29
CA ARG A 166 -13.77 1.27 8.12
C ARG A 166 -12.84 1.07 9.32
N ALA A 167 -11.58 1.51 9.21
CA ALA A 167 -10.63 1.56 10.32
C ALA A 167 -10.76 2.82 11.21
N GLY A 168 -11.69 3.74 10.91
CA GLY A 168 -11.86 5.00 11.64
C GLY A 168 -10.82 6.07 11.33
N ALA A 169 -10.03 5.92 10.25
CA ALA A 169 -9.00 6.86 9.83
C ALA A 169 -9.45 7.69 8.62
N ASP A 170 -9.05 8.97 8.55
CA ASP A 170 -9.19 9.75 7.32
C ASP A 170 -8.13 9.33 6.27
N ARG A 171 -8.50 9.42 5.00
CA ARG A 171 -7.58 9.37 3.85
C ARG A 171 -7.95 10.47 2.87
N ALA A 172 -6.95 11.00 2.14
CA ALA A 172 -7.20 11.83 0.98
C ALA A 172 -6.92 11.01 -0.28
N ALA A 173 -7.95 10.76 -1.08
CA ALA A 173 -7.75 10.57 -2.51
C ALA A 173 -7.37 11.94 -3.11
N LEU A 174 -6.40 11.96 -4.02
CA LEU A 174 -6.01 13.18 -4.78
C LEU A 174 -6.32 13.00 -6.28
N ASP A 175 -6.75 11.78 -6.63
CA ASP A 175 -6.59 11.09 -7.89
C ASP A 175 -7.66 9.98 -7.98
N LEU A 176 -8.28 9.82 -9.15
CA LEU A 176 -9.16 8.71 -9.50
C LEU A 176 -8.43 7.72 -10.42
N ASP A 177 -7.82 6.69 -9.85
CA ASP A 177 -7.27 5.58 -10.62
C ASP A 177 -8.39 4.67 -11.14
N LEU A 178 -8.65 4.70 -12.45
CA LEU A 178 -9.54 3.75 -13.13
C LEU A 178 -8.76 2.91 -14.13
N LEU A 179 -9.05 1.60 -14.21
CA LEU A 179 -8.50 0.68 -15.19
C LEU A 179 -9.54 0.36 -16.26
N VAL A 180 -9.14 0.38 -17.54
CA VAL A 180 -9.91 -0.13 -18.69
C VAL A 180 -9.05 -1.08 -19.52
N ALA A 181 -9.66 -1.86 -20.41
CA ALA A 181 -8.93 -2.72 -21.34
C ALA A 181 -8.17 -1.86 -22.39
N PRO A 182 -6.97 -2.28 -22.87
CA PRO A 182 -6.13 -1.40 -23.70
C PRO A 182 -6.75 -1.10 -25.07
N ASP A 183 -7.41 -2.08 -25.67
CA ASP A 183 -8.23 -1.96 -26.90
C ASP A 183 -9.44 -1.02 -26.74
N ARG A 184 -9.90 -0.81 -25.50
CA ARG A 184 -11.02 0.09 -25.16
C ARG A 184 -10.58 1.47 -24.67
N LEU A 185 -9.29 1.78 -24.62
CA LEU A 185 -8.78 3.06 -24.10
C LEU A 185 -9.31 4.27 -24.88
N ALA A 186 -9.41 4.19 -26.21
CA ALA A 186 -9.99 5.26 -27.03
C ALA A 186 -11.46 5.52 -26.66
N ALA A 187 -12.30 4.48 -26.71
CA ALA A 187 -13.72 4.57 -26.34
C ALA A 187 -13.96 5.05 -24.89
N ALA A 188 -13.03 4.79 -23.97
CA ALA A 188 -13.06 5.31 -22.61
C ALA A 188 -12.79 6.83 -22.54
N LEU A 189 -11.86 7.34 -23.35
CA LEU A 189 -11.59 8.78 -23.46
C LEU A 189 -12.80 9.49 -24.10
N ASP A 190 -13.34 8.96 -25.19
CA ASP A 190 -14.53 9.50 -25.87
C ASP A 190 -15.73 9.57 -24.92
N ALA A 191 -15.96 8.51 -24.12
CA ALA A 191 -17.03 8.47 -23.13
C ALA A 191 -16.85 9.51 -22.02
N PHE A 192 -15.62 9.76 -21.57
CA PHE A 192 -15.34 10.81 -20.59
C PHE A 192 -15.53 12.22 -21.14
N GLU A 193 -15.15 12.49 -22.39
CA GLU A 193 -15.40 13.78 -23.04
C GLU A 193 -16.91 14.02 -23.21
N GLY A 194 -17.65 13.02 -23.69
CA GLY A 194 -19.12 13.07 -23.77
C GLY A 194 -19.83 13.28 -22.41
N ALA A 195 -19.22 12.83 -21.30
CA ALA A 195 -19.72 13.08 -19.95
C ALA A 195 -19.42 14.49 -19.40
N GLY A 196 -18.66 15.31 -20.12
CA GLY A 196 -18.20 16.64 -19.70
C GLY A 196 -16.85 16.64 -18.97
N GLY A 197 -16.09 15.54 -19.05
CA GLY A 197 -14.67 15.51 -18.73
C GLY A 197 -13.81 16.11 -19.85
N ALA A 198 -12.49 16.13 -19.66
CA ALA A 198 -11.55 16.54 -20.71
C ALA A 198 -10.16 15.94 -20.47
N MET A 199 -9.45 15.52 -21.52
CA MET A 199 -8.07 15.04 -21.38
C MET A 199 -7.13 16.16 -20.88
N LEU A 200 -6.30 15.84 -19.88
CA LEU A 200 -5.29 16.75 -19.31
C LEU A 200 -3.92 16.57 -19.97
N THR A 201 -3.61 15.37 -20.47
CA THR A 201 -2.41 15.14 -21.28
C THR A 201 -2.46 15.95 -22.57
N ARG A 202 -1.36 16.65 -22.88
CA ARG A 202 -1.17 17.48 -24.08
C ARG A 202 0.10 17.15 -24.86
N ASN A 203 0.93 16.26 -24.33
CA ASN A 203 2.19 15.83 -24.94
C ASN A 203 2.01 14.49 -25.67
N PHE A 204 1.34 14.53 -26.83
CA PHE A 204 1.05 13.33 -27.61
C PHE A 204 2.34 12.71 -28.19
N ALA A 205 3.32 13.52 -28.54
CA ALA A 205 4.66 13.04 -28.93
C ALA A 205 5.35 12.26 -27.80
N LEU A 206 5.18 12.67 -26.53
CA LEU A 206 5.66 11.92 -25.36
C LEU A 206 4.84 10.65 -25.10
N LEU A 207 3.51 10.67 -25.28
CA LEU A 207 2.67 9.47 -25.20
C LEU A 207 3.17 8.39 -26.17
N ARG A 208 3.31 8.74 -27.46
CA ARG A 208 3.78 7.81 -28.50
C ARG A 208 5.21 7.29 -28.23
N ARG A 209 6.10 8.14 -27.70
CA ARG A 209 7.50 7.75 -27.45
C ARG A 209 7.71 6.88 -26.21
N GLU A 210 7.04 7.20 -25.10
CA GLU A 210 7.27 6.52 -23.81
C GLU A 210 6.29 5.36 -23.55
N LEU A 211 5.17 5.32 -24.29
CA LEU A 211 4.07 4.37 -24.17
C LEU A 211 3.63 4.15 -22.69
N PRO A 212 3.24 5.24 -21.98
CA PRO A 212 2.85 5.18 -20.58
C PRO A 212 1.53 4.41 -20.41
N GLY A 213 1.42 3.69 -19.30
CA GLY A 213 0.28 2.83 -18.96
C GLY A 213 -0.97 3.56 -18.47
N GLU A 214 -0.96 4.90 -18.46
CA GLU A 214 -2.02 5.77 -17.96
C GLU A 214 -2.13 7.07 -18.77
N VAL A 215 -3.33 7.64 -18.86
CA VAL A 215 -3.60 8.96 -19.47
C VAL A 215 -4.35 9.82 -18.45
N ALA A 216 -3.84 11.03 -18.17
CA ALA A 216 -4.48 11.95 -17.25
C ALA A 216 -5.70 12.65 -17.91
N VAL A 217 -6.84 12.59 -17.23
CA VAL A 217 -8.13 13.18 -17.60
C VAL A 217 -8.63 14.03 -16.44
N ARG A 218 -9.45 15.05 -16.72
CA ARG A 218 -10.19 15.82 -15.73
C ARG A 218 -11.65 15.35 -15.73
N GLY A 219 -12.15 14.93 -14.59
CA GLY A 219 -13.57 14.67 -14.38
C GLY A 219 -14.44 15.93 -14.52
N ARG A 220 -15.75 15.72 -14.69
CA ARG A 220 -16.76 16.77 -14.85
C ARG A 220 -16.74 17.82 -13.74
N PHE A 221 -16.44 17.42 -12.50
CA PHE A 221 -16.39 18.28 -11.31
C PHE A 221 -14.96 18.69 -10.92
N GLY A 222 -13.97 18.37 -11.76
CA GLY A 222 -12.59 18.85 -11.65
C GLY A 222 -11.59 17.88 -11.03
N THR A 223 -12.00 16.67 -10.62
CA THR A 223 -11.09 15.65 -10.07
C THR A 223 -10.11 15.19 -11.16
N VAL A 224 -8.84 14.96 -10.81
CA VAL A 224 -7.88 14.33 -11.73
C VAL A 224 -8.13 12.82 -11.75
N LEU A 225 -8.27 12.26 -12.94
CA LEU A 225 -8.56 10.86 -13.20
C LEU A 225 -7.41 10.30 -14.04
N ASP A 226 -6.65 9.37 -13.45
CA ASP A 226 -5.60 8.65 -14.17
C ASP A 226 -6.23 7.39 -14.78
N LEU A 227 -6.46 7.44 -16.10
CA LEU A 227 -7.07 6.36 -16.86
C LEU A 227 -5.98 5.36 -17.26
N HIS A 228 -5.84 4.31 -16.45
CA HIS A 228 -4.93 3.21 -16.69
C HIS A 228 -5.48 2.24 -17.74
N TRP A 229 -4.59 1.75 -18.59
CA TRP A 229 -4.80 0.54 -19.40
C TRP A 229 -3.95 -0.64 -18.91
N THR A 230 -3.05 -0.40 -17.96
CA THR A 230 -2.20 -1.41 -17.33
C THR A 230 -1.69 -0.94 -15.97
N LEU A 231 -1.52 -1.85 -15.00
CA LEU A 231 -1.06 -1.50 -13.64
C LEU A 231 0.40 -1.01 -13.58
N VAL A 232 1.17 -1.16 -14.66
CA VAL A 232 2.61 -0.82 -14.70
C VAL A 232 2.87 0.25 -15.76
N ASN A 233 2.73 1.51 -15.37
CA ASN A 233 2.85 2.69 -16.24
C ASN A 233 4.08 2.64 -17.18
N ARG A 234 5.30 2.55 -16.65
CA ARG A 234 6.52 2.66 -17.47
C ARG A 234 6.76 1.40 -18.30
N ALA A 235 6.76 1.53 -19.64
CA ALA A 235 6.97 0.43 -20.58
C ALA A 235 8.21 -0.45 -20.27
N GLY A 236 9.36 0.16 -19.96
CA GLY A 236 10.60 -0.56 -19.60
C GLY A 236 10.54 -1.36 -18.28
N ARG A 237 9.49 -1.16 -17.47
CA ARG A 237 9.13 -2.02 -16.32
C ARG A 237 7.99 -2.98 -16.68
N ARG A 238 7.00 -2.54 -17.47
CA ARG A 238 5.89 -3.37 -17.97
C ARG A 238 6.42 -4.63 -18.69
N ARG A 239 7.43 -4.48 -19.55
CA ARG A 239 8.15 -5.60 -20.22
C ARG A 239 8.94 -6.54 -19.28
N ARG A 240 8.87 -6.36 -17.95
CA ARG A 240 9.45 -7.24 -16.91
C ARG A 240 8.39 -7.86 -16.00
N THR A 241 7.11 -7.61 -16.29
CA THR A 241 5.97 -8.01 -15.48
C THR A 241 4.90 -8.64 -16.37
N THR A 242 4.19 -9.62 -15.83
CA THR A 242 3.18 -10.43 -16.53
C THR A 242 1.79 -10.13 -15.99
N VAL A 243 1.42 -8.85 -15.97
CA VAL A 243 0.12 -8.36 -15.49
C VAL A 243 -0.85 -8.27 -16.67
N SER A 244 -1.75 -9.24 -16.78
CA SER A 244 -2.88 -9.18 -17.71
C SER A 244 -3.94 -8.19 -17.19
N THR A 245 -4.26 -7.17 -17.98
CA THR A 245 -5.37 -6.24 -17.69
C THR A 245 -6.73 -6.93 -17.84
N THR A 246 -6.88 -7.79 -18.84
CA THR A 246 -8.11 -8.55 -19.10
C THR A 246 -8.47 -9.42 -17.91
N ASP A 247 -7.52 -10.20 -17.38
CA ASP A 247 -7.65 -10.99 -16.15
C ASP A 247 -8.21 -10.20 -14.95
N LEU A 248 -7.74 -8.96 -14.80
CA LEU A 248 -8.10 -8.10 -13.67
C LEU A 248 -9.51 -7.56 -13.79
N LEU A 249 -9.96 -7.29 -15.03
CA LEU A 249 -11.31 -6.84 -15.34
C LEU A 249 -12.30 -8.01 -15.35
N ASP A 250 -11.90 -9.19 -15.82
CA ASP A 250 -12.68 -10.44 -15.77
C ASP A 250 -12.95 -10.87 -14.32
N ARG A 251 -11.99 -10.68 -13.42
CA ARG A 251 -12.13 -10.96 -11.99
C ARG A 251 -12.73 -9.80 -11.20
N ALA A 252 -12.89 -8.60 -11.76
CA ALA A 252 -13.32 -7.42 -11.01
C ALA A 252 -14.66 -7.63 -10.31
N SER A 253 -14.74 -7.20 -9.05
CA SER A 253 -15.89 -7.45 -8.17
C SER A 253 -16.47 -6.13 -7.65
N PRO A 254 -17.81 -6.00 -7.54
CA PRO A 254 -18.42 -4.78 -7.02
C PRO A 254 -18.09 -4.57 -5.52
N VAL A 255 -17.62 -3.38 -5.20
CA VAL A 255 -17.44 -2.87 -3.84
C VAL A 255 -18.30 -1.63 -3.63
N GLN A 256 -18.77 -1.40 -2.39
CA GLN A 256 -19.59 -0.24 -2.08
C GLN A 256 -18.71 1.00 -1.89
N LEU A 257 -18.82 1.97 -2.81
CA LEU A 257 -18.08 3.24 -2.86
C LEU A 257 -19.05 4.36 -3.26
N ALA A 258 -18.93 5.56 -2.67
CA ALA A 258 -19.85 6.68 -2.95
C ALA A 258 -21.36 6.33 -2.83
N GLY A 259 -21.71 5.33 -2.00
CA GLY A 259 -23.09 4.84 -1.84
C GLY A 259 -23.61 3.92 -2.96
N ARG A 260 -22.77 3.52 -3.92
CA ARG A 260 -23.12 2.62 -5.03
C ARG A 260 -22.15 1.44 -5.17
N PRO A 261 -22.56 0.32 -5.80
CA PRO A 261 -21.60 -0.66 -6.29
C PRO A 261 -20.71 -0.04 -7.38
N VAL A 262 -19.41 -0.30 -7.27
CA VAL A 262 -18.36 0.09 -8.21
C VAL A 262 -17.46 -1.13 -8.42
N PRO A 263 -17.15 -1.54 -9.67
CA PRO A 263 -16.20 -2.63 -9.90
C PRO A 263 -14.80 -2.24 -9.40
N ALA A 264 -14.13 -3.14 -8.70
CA ALA A 264 -12.75 -2.96 -8.25
C ALA A 264 -11.99 -4.30 -8.28
N LEU A 265 -10.67 -4.25 -8.15
CA LEU A 265 -9.84 -5.46 -8.07
C LEU A 265 -10.23 -6.35 -6.88
N GLN A 266 -10.13 -7.67 -7.07
CA GLN A 266 -10.31 -8.64 -5.98
C GLN A 266 -9.30 -8.42 -4.84
N PRO A 267 -9.62 -8.80 -3.58
CA PRO A 267 -8.77 -8.57 -2.41
C PRO A 267 -7.27 -8.82 -2.60
N ASP A 268 -6.91 -9.97 -3.17
CA ASP A 268 -5.52 -10.40 -3.31
C ASP A 268 -4.78 -9.60 -4.40
N ASP A 269 -5.43 -9.39 -5.55
CA ASP A 269 -4.91 -8.60 -6.67
C ASP A 269 -4.78 -7.11 -6.28
N ALA A 270 -5.74 -6.58 -5.51
CA ALA A 270 -5.69 -5.23 -4.95
C ALA A 270 -4.50 -5.07 -3.98
N LEU A 271 -4.29 -6.00 -3.05
CA LEU A 271 -3.17 -5.93 -2.11
C LEU A 271 -1.81 -6.04 -2.81
N VAL A 272 -1.69 -6.91 -3.82
CA VAL A 272 -0.49 -7.00 -4.66
C VAL A 272 -0.26 -5.69 -5.44
N HIS A 273 -1.31 -5.10 -6.03
CA HIS A 273 -1.22 -3.82 -6.74
C HIS A 273 -0.77 -2.67 -5.83
N VAL A 274 -1.37 -2.52 -4.65
CA VAL A 274 -1.00 -1.45 -3.69
C VAL A 274 0.45 -1.62 -3.24
N CYS A 275 0.91 -2.85 -2.97
CA CYS A 275 2.31 -3.11 -2.65
C CYS A 275 3.25 -2.81 -3.82
N LEU A 276 2.87 -3.16 -5.05
CA LEU A 276 3.65 -2.86 -6.26
C LEU A 276 3.75 -1.36 -6.52
N HIS A 277 2.63 -0.62 -6.46
CA HIS A 277 2.59 0.84 -6.60
C HIS A 277 3.51 1.51 -5.57
N ALA A 278 3.39 1.12 -4.29
CA ALA A 278 4.26 1.62 -3.24
C ALA A 278 5.75 1.35 -3.55
N ALA A 279 6.11 0.14 -3.97
CA ALA A 279 7.49 -0.22 -4.29
C ALA A 279 8.05 0.58 -5.48
N LEU A 280 7.27 0.74 -6.55
CA LEU A 280 7.64 1.49 -7.75
C LEU A 280 7.81 2.99 -7.49
N ALA A 281 7.18 3.51 -6.43
CA ALA A 281 7.32 4.86 -5.91
C ALA A 281 8.34 4.98 -4.74
N GLY A 282 9.07 3.91 -4.41
CA GLY A 282 10.14 3.89 -3.40
C GLY A 282 9.72 3.45 -1.98
N ALA A 283 8.42 3.36 -1.71
CA ALA A 283 7.84 2.92 -0.43
C ALA A 283 8.41 3.66 0.80
N THR A 284 8.74 4.95 0.66
CA THR A 284 9.32 5.78 1.74
C THR A 284 8.28 6.60 2.52
N ARG A 285 7.04 6.69 2.04
CA ARG A 285 5.96 7.37 2.75
C ARG A 285 5.28 6.42 3.73
N VAL A 286 5.03 6.91 4.94
CA VAL A 286 4.23 6.19 5.93
C VAL A 286 2.78 6.01 5.45
N SER A 287 2.23 6.92 4.65
CA SER A 287 0.92 6.75 4.01
C SER A 287 0.80 5.48 3.16
N TRP A 288 1.78 5.18 2.30
CA TRP A 288 1.76 3.95 1.48
C TRP A 288 1.85 2.67 2.33
N LEU A 289 2.54 2.74 3.47
CA LEU A 289 2.62 1.61 4.39
C LEU A 289 1.32 1.46 5.19
N LEU A 290 0.62 2.56 5.47
CA LEU A 290 -0.68 2.56 6.12
C LEU A 290 -1.77 2.03 5.18
N ASP A 291 -1.78 2.46 3.91
CA ASP A 291 -2.63 1.90 2.84
C ASP A 291 -2.55 0.36 2.83
N VAL A 292 -1.32 -0.19 2.87
CA VAL A 292 -1.06 -1.64 2.96
C VAL A 292 -1.47 -2.25 4.31
N THR A 293 -1.17 -1.57 5.42
CA THR A 293 -1.45 -2.08 6.77
C THR A 293 -2.94 -2.23 7.01
N LEU A 294 -3.73 -1.19 6.70
CA LEU A 294 -5.18 -1.21 6.83
C LEU A 294 -5.81 -2.18 5.83
N SER A 295 -5.31 -2.28 4.58
CA SER A 295 -5.78 -3.29 3.61
C SER A 295 -5.58 -4.75 4.07
N VAL A 296 -4.58 -5.01 4.91
CA VAL A 296 -4.31 -6.33 5.52
C VAL A 296 -5.12 -6.57 6.80
N GLN A 297 -5.62 -5.51 7.45
CA GLN A 297 -6.49 -5.59 8.63
C GLN A 297 -8.00 -5.60 8.27
N ASP A 298 -8.38 -5.01 7.13
CA ASP A 298 -9.77 -4.82 6.65
C ASP A 298 -10.57 -6.12 6.51
N ARG A 299 -9.90 -7.21 6.14
CA ARG A 299 -10.50 -8.53 5.87
C ARG A 299 -9.46 -9.65 5.91
N PRO A 300 -9.86 -10.91 6.16
CA PRO A 300 -8.96 -12.06 6.06
C PRO A 300 -8.29 -12.14 4.68
N VAL A 301 -6.97 -12.27 4.66
CA VAL A 301 -6.14 -12.31 3.45
C VAL A 301 -5.78 -13.76 3.08
N ASP A 302 -6.06 -14.19 1.84
CA ASP A 302 -5.53 -15.45 1.32
C ASP A 302 -4.06 -15.25 0.92
N TRP A 303 -3.20 -15.43 1.91
CA TRP A 303 -1.75 -15.34 1.75
C TRP A 303 -1.15 -16.33 0.75
N SER A 304 -1.89 -17.34 0.29
CA SER A 304 -1.45 -18.21 -0.80
C SER A 304 -1.84 -17.65 -2.17
N ARG A 305 -3.01 -17.02 -2.33
CA ARG A 305 -3.36 -16.23 -3.52
C ARG A 305 -2.43 -15.03 -3.69
N VAL A 306 -2.21 -14.23 -2.65
CA VAL A 306 -1.28 -13.08 -2.69
C VAL A 306 0.13 -13.50 -3.16
N VAL A 307 0.63 -14.67 -2.72
CA VAL A 307 1.91 -15.22 -3.20
C VAL A 307 1.80 -15.75 -4.63
N GLY A 308 0.67 -16.33 -5.02
CA GLY A 308 0.35 -16.75 -6.38
C GLY A 308 0.37 -15.57 -7.35
N THR A 309 -0.53 -14.60 -7.18
CA THR A 309 -0.61 -13.36 -7.96
C THR A 309 0.74 -12.65 -8.04
N ALA A 310 1.42 -12.40 -6.91
CA ALA A 310 2.71 -11.70 -6.93
C ALA A 310 3.80 -12.44 -7.72
N ARG A 311 3.74 -13.77 -7.82
CA ARG A 311 4.63 -14.57 -8.69
C ARG A 311 4.17 -14.58 -10.14
N ALA A 312 2.87 -14.76 -10.38
CA ALA A 312 2.24 -14.78 -11.70
C ALA A 312 2.43 -13.46 -12.45
N TRP A 313 2.53 -12.33 -11.75
CA TRP A 313 2.84 -11.00 -12.30
C TRP A 313 4.34 -10.70 -12.41
N GLY A 314 5.23 -11.57 -11.94
CA GLY A 314 6.68 -11.35 -11.93
C GLY A 314 7.21 -10.42 -10.83
N VAL A 315 6.39 -10.08 -9.82
CA VAL A 315 6.68 -9.05 -8.80
C VAL A 315 6.79 -9.55 -7.34
N PRO A 316 7.32 -10.76 -7.02
CA PRO A 316 7.29 -11.26 -5.65
C PRO A 316 8.24 -10.48 -4.72
N ALA A 317 9.38 -10.00 -5.22
CA ALA A 317 10.36 -9.23 -4.44
C ALA A 317 9.83 -7.86 -3.94
N PRO A 318 9.25 -6.97 -4.78
CA PRO A 318 8.72 -5.68 -4.30
C PRO A 318 7.54 -5.84 -3.35
N VAL A 319 6.64 -6.81 -3.60
CA VAL A 319 5.52 -7.12 -2.72
C VAL A 319 6.01 -7.61 -1.36
N GLY A 320 6.98 -8.54 -1.35
CA GLY A 320 7.61 -9.03 -0.11
C GLY A 320 8.37 -7.95 0.66
N LEU A 321 9.01 -7.01 -0.03
CA LEU A 321 9.71 -5.87 0.56
C LEU A 321 8.73 -4.90 1.23
N VAL A 322 7.67 -4.50 0.55
CA VAL A 322 6.68 -3.54 1.11
C VAL A 322 5.91 -4.16 2.27
N LEU A 323 5.51 -5.43 2.16
CA LEU A 323 4.88 -6.14 3.29
C LEU A 323 5.83 -6.29 4.49
N ALA A 324 7.12 -6.56 4.27
CA ALA A 324 8.11 -6.59 5.34
C ALA A 324 8.30 -5.20 6.00
N ARG A 325 8.27 -4.13 5.21
CA ARG A 325 8.38 -2.74 5.66
C ARG A 325 7.17 -2.31 6.49
N ALA A 326 5.96 -2.63 6.03
CA ALA A 326 4.70 -2.40 6.77
C ALA A 326 4.67 -3.19 8.10
N ALA A 327 5.01 -4.48 8.07
CA ALA A 327 5.11 -5.31 9.27
C ALA A 327 6.21 -4.85 10.26
N THR A 328 7.28 -4.22 9.78
CA THR A 328 8.37 -3.71 10.65
C THR A 328 8.02 -2.35 11.27
N LEU A 329 7.41 -1.44 10.50
CA LEU A 329 7.15 -0.07 10.95
C LEU A 329 5.76 0.05 11.60
N LEU A 330 4.70 -0.41 10.94
CA LEU A 330 3.31 -0.28 11.39
C LEU A 330 2.72 -1.57 11.97
N ALA A 331 3.56 -2.60 12.20
CA ALA A 331 3.16 -3.88 12.81
C ALA A 331 2.01 -4.63 12.11
N ALA A 332 1.81 -4.37 10.80
CA ALA A 332 0.87 -5.09 9.94
C ALA A 332 0.99 -6.62 10.10
N PRO A 333 -0.12 -7.37 10.23
CA PRO A 333 -0.11 -8.79 10.64
C PRO A 333 0.27 -9.75 9.49
N VAL A 334 1.45 -9.54 8.87
CA VAL A 334 1.97 -10.36 7.77
C VAL A 334 2.72 -11.60 8.29
N PRO A 335 2.33 -12.83 7.92
CA PRO A 335 3.02 -14.04 8.36
C PRO A 335 4.47 -14.12 7.87
N ARG A 336 5.40 -14.51 8.75
CA ARG A 336 6.83 -14.70 8.42
C ARG A 336 7.08 -15.83 7.39
N SER A 337 6.10 -16.68 7.13
CA SER A 337 6.09 -17.65 6.02
C SER A 337 5.93 -16.96 4.66
N VAL A 338 5.04 -15.96 4.56
CA VAL A 338 4.75 -15.19 3.33
C VAL A 338 5.98 -14.37 2.92
N LEU A 339 6.58 -13.63 3.85
CA LEU A 339 7.80 -12.86 3.58
C LEU A 339 8.97 -13.74 3.09
N ARG A 340 9.01 -15.02 3.52
CA ARG A 340 9.99 -16.01 3.02
C ARG A 340 9.63 -16.59 1.64
N ARG A 341 8.36 -16.62 1.25
CA ARG A 341 7.87 -17.07 -0.07
C ARG A 341 8.00 -15.99 -1.16
N LEU A 342 8.01 -14.72 -0.77
CA LEU A 342 8.03 -13.55 -1.65
C LEU A 342 9.44 -13.00 -1.92
N ALA A 343 10.19 -12.65 -0.86
CA ALA A 343 11.51 -12.03 -0.99
C ALA A 343 12.63 -13.04 -0.70
N ALA A 344 13.68 -13.06 -1.52
CA ALA A 344 14.86 -13.91 -1.35
C ALA A 344 15.74 -13.47 -0.15
N PRO A 345 16.71 -14.29 0.32
CA PRO A 345 17.44 -14.03 1.56
C PRO A 345 18.17 -12.67 1.61
N ASP A 346 18.73 -12.26 0.47
CA ASP A 346 19.41 -10.98 0.25
C ASP A 346 18.46 -9.79 0.34
N TRP A 347 17.31 -9.83 -0.33
CA TRP A 347 16.27 -8.79 -0.23
C TRP A 347 15.76 -8.64 1.20
N ARG A 348 15.54 -9.76 1.91
CA ARG A 348 15.11 -9.75 3.32
C ARG A 348 16.19 -9.21 4.26
N LEU A 349 17.47 -9.42 3.97
CA LEU A 349 18.59 -8.85 4.73
C LEU A 349 18.74 -7.35 4.46
N ALA A 350 18.64 -6.93 3.20
CA ALA A 350 18.72 -5.53 2.80
C ALA A 350 17.55 -4.71 3.37
N GLU A 351 16.32 -5.24 3.36
CA GLU A 351 15.17 -4.51 3.92
C GLU A 351 15.23 -4.40 5.46
N ARG A 352 15.81 -5.37 6.18
CA ARG A 352 16.10 -5.23 7.63
C ARG A 352 17.02 -4.04 7.94
N TRP A 353 17.93 -3.71 7.03
CA TRP A 353 18.79 -2.53 7.13
C TRP A 353 18.13 -1.25 6.60
N ALA A 354 17.35 -1.34 5.51
CA ALA A 354 16.79 -0.19 4.83
C ALA A 354 15.47 0.31 5.45
N GLY A 355 14.53 -0.57 5.78
CA GLY A 355 13.21 -0.24 6.32
C GLY A 355 13.21 0.76 7.50
N PRO A 356 14.09 0.60 8.52
CA PRO A 356 14.17 1.56 9.64
C PRO A 356 14.55 2.99 9.22
N ARG A 357 15.27 3.13 8.10
CA ARG A 357 15.76 4.42 7.58
C ARG A 357 14.70 5.17 6.77
N VAL A 358 13.54 4.55 6.50
CA VAL A 358 12.38 5.15 5.80
C VAL A 358 11.90 6.43 6.50
N LEU A 359 11.84 6.44 7.83
CA LEU A 359 11.41 7.58 8.67
C LEU A 359 12.39 8.77 8.65
N HIS A 360 13.49 8.64 7.91
CA HIS A 360 14.51 9.67 7.70
C HIS A 360 14.65 10.04 6.21
N SER A 361 13.77 9.51 5.35
CA SER A 361 13.70 9.91 3.93
C SER A 361 12.97 11.24 3.81
N THR A 362 13.54 12.18 3.05
CA THR A 362 12.92 13.47 2.71
C THR A 362 12.46 13.54 1.24
N ALA A 363 12.83 12.55 0.44
CA ALA A 363 12.46 12.41 -0.97
C ALA A 363 11.96 10.98 -1.26
N ASP A 364 11.04 10.88 -2.22
CA ASP A 364 10.43 9.61 -2.67
C ASP A 364 11.44 8.72 -3.40
N LEU A 365 12.33 9.36 -4.17
CA LEU A 365 13.35 8.73 -4.98
C LEU A 365 14.72 9.28 -4.58
N GLY A 366 15.72 8.39 -4.48
CA GLY A 366 17.11 8.77 -4.25
C GLY A 366 17.69 8.34 -2.90
N SER A 367 16.88 8.10 -1.87
CA SER A 367 17.33 7.50 -0.60
C SER A 367 17.61 5.99 -0.75
N TRP A 368 18.39 5.38 0.15
CA TRP A 368 18.67 3.94 0.10
C TRP A 368 17.40 3.06 0.18
N PRO A 369 16.40 3.34 1.05
CA PRO A 369 15.16 2.56 1.11
C PRO A 369 14.33 2.67 -0.18
N ALA A 370 14.34 3.83 -0.85
CA ALA A 370 13.72 4.02 -2.16
C ALA A 370 14.45 3.23 -3.26
N ARG A 371 15.78 3.28 -3.29
CA ARG A 371 16.61 2.53 -4.25
C ARG A 371 16.41 1.03 -4.14
N LEU A 372 16.20 0.51 -2.92
CA LEU A 372 15.95 -0.91 -2.69
C LEU A 372 14.53 -1.31 -3.14
N ALA A 373 13.51 -0.53 -2.77
CA ALA A 373 12.13 -0.78 -3.16
C ALA A 373 11.95 -0.75 -4.69
N VAL A 374 12.41 0.30 -5.36
CA VAL A 374 12.39 0.40 -6.82
C VAL A 374 13.24 -0.70 -7.47
N GLY A 375 14.45 -0.93 -6.93
CA GLY A 375 15.38 -1.92 -7.45
C GLY A 375 14.84 -3.35 -7.42
N SER A 376 14.00 -3.69 -6.45
CA SER A 376 13.37 -5.02 -6.35
C SER A 376 12.38 -5.33 -7.49
N ALA A 377 11.84 -4.31 -8.17
CA ALA A 377 11.03 -4.45 -9.37
C ALA A 377 11.85 -4.36 -10.68
N GLU A 378 13.16 -4.09 -10.60
CA GLU A 378 14.05 -3.95 -11.76
C GLU A 378 15.08 -5.10 -11.84
N HIS A 379 15.39 -5.77 -10.71
CA HIS A 379 16.42 -6.81 -10.57
C HIS A 379 15.96 -7.99 -9.71
N ALA A 380 16.35 -9.21 -10.07
CA ALA A 380 16.04 -10.42 -9.31
C ALA A 380 16.77 -10.52 -7.96
N THR A 381 17.97 -9.93 -7.83
CA THR A 381 18.83 -10.02 -6.64
C THR A 381 19.44 -8.67 -6.26
N VAL A 382 19.77 -8.50 -4.98
CA VAL A 382 20.43 -7.30 -4.45
C VAL A 382 21.83 -7.12 -5.06
N PRO A 383 22.69 -8.14 -5.22
CA PRO A 383 23.94 -8.00 -5.98
C PRO A 383 23.72 -7.50 -7.41
N GLY A 384 22.70 -8.00 -8.12
CA GLY A 384 22.37 -7.54 -9.48
C GLY A 384 21.99 -6.06 -9.52
N LEU A 385 21.21 -5.58 -8.54
CA LEU A 385 20.94 -4.16 -8.33
C LEU A 385 22.23 -3.38 -8.08
N LEU A 386 23.13 -3.85 -7.20
CA LEU A 386 24.36 -3.13 -6.85
C LEU A 386 25.30 -2.99 -8.06
N THR A 387 25.52 -4.07 -8.83
CA THR A 387 26.35 -4.05 -10.04
C THR A 387 25.79 -3.10 -11.10
N ALA A 388 24.48 -3.16 -11.37
CA ALA A 388 23.84 -2.23 -12.32
C ALA A 388 23.91 -0.76 -11.87
N ARG A 389 23.93 -0.51 -10.55
CA ARG A 389 24.13 0.84 -10.01
C ARG A 389 25.58 1.31 -10.11
N ALA A 390 26.57 0.42 -9.95
CA ALA A 390 27.97 0.75 -10.17
C ALA A 390 28.22 1.16 -11.63
N ALA A 391 27.72 0.38 -12.59
CA ALA A 391 27.80 0.71 -14.01
C ALA A 391 27.16 2.09 -14.33
N ARG A 392 25.99 2.40 -13.75
CA ARG A 392 25.33 3.71 -13.88
C ARG A 392 26.05 4.89 -13.20
N LEU A 393 27.08 4.65 -12.37
CA LEU A 393 27.94 5.74 -11.88
C LEU A 393 29.05 6.07 -12.88
N VAL A 394 29.48 5.11 -13.69
CA VAL A 394 30.46 5.30 -14.78
C VAL A 394 29.79 5.92 -16.01
N ALA A 395 28.58 5.48 -16.36
CA ALA A 395 27.86 5.90 -17.56
C ALA A 395 27.15 7.29 -17.47
N GLY A 396 27.42 8.08 -16.43
CA GLY A 396 26.78 9.38 -16.22
C GLY A 396 25.33 9.32 -15.71
N ARG A 397 24.76 10.49 -15.38
CA ARG A 397 23.39 10.63 -14.88
C ARG A 397 22.44 11.11 -15.97
N PRO A 398 21.28 10.46 -16.20
CA PRO A 398 20.21 11.08 -16.97
C PRO A 398 19.64 12.30 -16.22
N ALA A 399 19.06 13.24 -16.98
CA ALA A 399 18.49 14.48 -16.45
C ALA A 399 17.34 14.21 -15.44
N ALA A 400 17.14 15.15 -14.52
CA ALA A 400 16.04 15.09 -13.56
C ALA A 400 14.70 15.34 -14.27
N PHE A 401 13.72 14.46 -14.04
CA PHE A 401 12.35 14.63 -14.53
C PHE A 401 11.62 15.70 -13.72
N VAL A 402 11.03 16.69 -14.40
CA VAL A 402 10.26 17.79 -13.81
C VAL A 402 8.85 17.79 -14.39
N GLN A 403 7.83 17.72 -13.54
CA GLN A 403 6.43 17.89 -13.94
C GLN A 403 6.06 19.39 -13.96
N GLY A 404 5.48 19.84 -15.08
CA GLY A 404 5.02 21.21 -15.27
C GLY A 404 4.84 21.50 -16.77
N ALA A 405 3.84 22.30 -17.14
CA ALA A 405 3.53 22.58 -18.54
C ALA A 405 4.66 23.31 -19.32
N SER A 406 5.60 23.93 -18.61
CA SER A 406 6.81 24.56 -19.16
C SER A 406 7.97 23.60 -19.43
N ALA A 407 7.91 22.33 -18.99
CA ALA A 407 8.97 21.36 -19.15
C ALA A 407 8.68 20.41 -20.33
N PRO A 408 9.51 20.35 -21.39
CA PRO A 408 9.24 19.52 -22.58
C PRO A 408 9.08 18.01 -22.33
N GLY A 409 9.61 17.50 -21.21
CA GLY A 409 9.43 16.11 -20.76
C GLY A 409 8.13 15.85 -19.98
N SER A 410 7.25 16.84 -19.80
CA SER A 410 6.01 16.72 -19.04
C SER A 410 4.83 16.34 -19.94
N ALA A 411 3.96 15.44 -19.46
CA ALA A 411 2.70 15.10 -20.13
C ALA A 411 1.74 16.29 -20.33
N LEU A 412 1.90 17.36 -19.53
CA LEU A 412 1.09 18.58 -19.59
C LEU A 412 1.64 19.65 -20.57
N HIS A 413 2.82 19.43 -21.13
CA HIS A 413 3.43 20.32 -22.12
C HIS A 413 2.83 20.06 -23.52
N PRO A 414 2.26 21.06 -24.22
CA PRO A 414 1.70 20.84 -25.56
C PRO A 414 2.80 20.48 -26.57
N ALA A 415 2.79 19.25 -27.08
CA ALA A 415 3.74 18.79 -28.10
C ALA A 415 3.23 17.53 -28.82
N GLY A 416 3.43 17.48 -30.14
CA GLY A 416 2.83 16.47 -31.01
C GLY A 416 1.39 16.81 -31.40
N ASP A 417 0.80 15.96 -32.24
CA ASP A 417 -0.51 16.19 -32.86
C ASP A 417 -1.51 15.02 -32.65
N HIS A 418 -2.66 15.08 -33.33
CA HIS A 418 -3.68 14.05 -33.24
C HIS A 418 -3.28 12.72 -33.91
N ALA A 419 -2.31 12.72 -34.83
CA ALA A 419 -1.73 11.51 -35.39
C ALA A 419 -0.75 10.85 -34.41
N ASP A 420 0.02 11.63 -33.63
CA ASP A 420 0.79 11.11 -32.49
C ASP A 420 -0.14 10.39 -31.47
N LEU A 421 -1.28 11.00 -31.14
CA LEU A 421 -2.29 10.42 -30.24
C LEU A 421 -2.92 9.16 -30.83
N THR A 422 -3.28 9.19 -32.12
CA THR A 422 -3.86 8.04 -32.84
C THR A 422 -2.89 6.86 -32.86
N ALA A 423 -1.63 7.10 -33.18
CA ALA A 423 -0.58 6.07 -33.19
C ALA A 423 -0.28 5.55 -31.76
N PHE A 424 -0.33 6.38 -30.72
CA PHE A 424 -0.29 5.91 -29.33
C PHE A 424 -1.47 4.96 -29.04
N LEU A 425 -2.71 5.35 -29.32
CA LEU A 425 -3.90 4.52 -29.05
C LEU A 425 -3.86 3.20 -29.83
N GLN A 426 -3.42 3.21 -31.09
CA GLN A 426 -3.18 2.00 -31.88
C GLN A 426 -2.11 1.09 -31.27
N THR A 427 -1.00 1.66 -30.78
CA THR A 427 0.08 0.90 -30.11
C THR A 427 -0.40 0.30 -28.78
N VAL A 428 -1.25 1.03 -28.04
CA VAL A 428 -1.85 0.53 -26.80
C VAL A 428 -2.81 -0.63 -27.07
N ALA A 429 -3.68 -0.51 -28.08
CA ALA A 429 -4.58 -1.59 -28.49
C ALA A 429 -3.81 -2.84 -28.98
N GLN A 430 -2.62 -2.67 -29.57
CA GLN A 430 -1.74 -3.78 -29.96
C GLN A 430 -1.09 -4.50 -28.77
N GLU A 431 -0.87 -3.85 -27.61
CA GLU A 431 -0.43 -4.54 -26.37
C GLU A 431 -1.61 -5.19 -25.59
N ALA A 432 -2.79 -5.35 -26.20
CA ALA A 432 -3.86 -6.22 -25.74
C ALA A 432 -3.86 -7.64 -26.38
N ALA A 433 -2.99 -7.88 -27.36
CA ALA A 433 -2.83 -9.14 -28.11
C ALA A 433 -1.54 -9.89 -27.73
#